data_AF-A0AAJ3B3M5-F1
#
_entry.id   AF-A0AAJ3B3M5-F1
#
_cell.length_a   1.000
_cell.length_b   1.000
_cell.length_c   1.000
_cell.angle_alpha   90.00
_cell.angle_beta   90.00
_cell.angle_gamma   90.00
#
_symmetry.space_group_name_H-M   'P 1'
#
loop_
_entity.id
_entity.type
_entity.pdbx_description
1 polymer ?
#
loop_
_entity_poly.entity_id
_entity_poly.type
_entity_poly.pdbx_seq_one_letter_code
_entity_poly.pdbx_strand_id
1 'polypeptide(L)'
;MGWYKAGKVNVVAGQTSVTGVGTDFAANSLVGDAFIGPDGQWYEVTNVPSATTLSISPEYRSATVSNASYALIPVQGYQRDLAIAAGGIIQQWGATLAGLGAVSTENIVPVTKGGTGAETSAAARSNLGLGSAAVAPIVGTVSQSGGTPVGAIIERGGNSNGEYVKFADGTMICWGISPLYFTTPNAAGALYIASSTASFTFPAVFSTFPRVIDSSLFDHPGNGAAGAARGWGVPFSGTKTTCQIAIYGHAANSAIWPGYVAIGRWF
;
A
#
# COMPACT_ATOMS: atom_id res chain seq x y z
N MET A 1 7.10 -28.41 -49.62
CA MET A 1 8.40 -27.70 -49.61
C MET A 1 9.39 -28.57 -50.38
N GLY A 2 9.83 -28.13 -51.56
CA GLY A 2 10.69 -28.94 -52.44
C GLY A 2 12.16 -28.80 -52.06
N TRP A 3 12.99 -29.79 -52.38
CA TRP A 3 14.44 -29.73 -52.16
C TRP A 3 15.06 -28.61 -53.00
N TYR A 4 16.02 -27.88 -52.44
CA TYR A 4 16.71 -26.81 -53.16
C TYR A 4 17.76 -27.41 -54.11
N LYS A 5 17.64 -27.13 -55.41
CA LYS A 5 18.46 -27.70 -56.50
C LYS A 5 18.87 -26.66 -57.56
N ALA A 6 18.67 -25.37 -57.29
CA ALA A 6 18.95 -24.33 -58.28
C ALA A 6 20.45 -24.09 -58.41
N GLY A 7 20.96 -24.02 -59.65
CA GLY A 7 22.40 -23.85 -59.90
C GLY A 7 23.17 -25.16 -59.94
N LYS A 8 24.50 -25.06 -59.87
CA LYS A 8 25.46 -26.19 -59.88
C LYS A 8 26.48 -26.05 -58.77
N VAL A 9 27.17 -27.12 -58.43
CA VAL A 9 28.25 -27.13 -57.43
C VAL A 9 29.56 -27.64 -57.97
N ASN A 10 30.64 -27.09 -57.43
CA ASN A 10 32.00 -27.59 -57.54
C ASN A 10 32.41 -28.16 -56.17
N VAL A 11 32.75 -29.43 -56.15
CA VAL A 11 33.17 -30.18 -54.96
C VAL A 11 34.54 -30.78 -55.21
N VAL A 12 35.44 -30.65 -54.24
CA VAL A 12 36.83 -31.12 -54.34
C VAL A 12 37.03 -32.28 -53.38
N ALA A 13 37.61 -33.38 -53.85
CA ALA A 13 37.90 -34.55 -53.03
C ALA A 13 38.74 -34.18 -51.80
N GLY A 14 38.34 -34.63 -50.62
CA GLY A 14 39.03 -34.33 -49.36
C GLY A 14 38.92 -32.87 -48.89
N GLN A 15 37.93 -32.11 -49.38
CA GLN A 15 37.66 -30.75 -48.92
C GLN A 15 36.27 -30.66 -48.30
N THR A 16 36.11 -29.75 -47.36
CA THR A 16 34.82 -29.42 -46.74
C THR A 16 34.08 -28.30 -47.46
N SER A 17 34.73 -27.60 -48.40
CA SER A 17 34.12 -26.46 -49.11
C SER A 17 33.38 -26.91 -50.36
N VAL A 18 32.14 -26.46 -50.50
CA VAL A 18 31.32 -26.58 -51.70
C VAL A 18 31.13 -25.20 -52.31
N THR A 19 31.56 -25.04 -53.56
CA THR A 19 31.45 -23.76 -54.28
C THR A 19 30.30 -23.85 -55.29
N GLY A 20 29.27 -23.06 -55.08
CA GLY A 20 28.10 -22.98 -55.95
C GLY A 20 28.29 -22.03 -57.14
N VAL A 21 27.63 -22.35 -58.24
CA VAL A 21 27.51 -21.54 -59.46
C VAL A 21 26.03 -21.33 -59.74
N GLY A 22 25.56 -20.09 -59.65
CA GLY A 22 24.13 -19.77 -59.78
C GLY A 22 23.26 -20.32 -58.64
N THR A 23 23.87 -20.55 -57.47
CA THR A 23 23.19 -20.95 -56.23
C THR A 23 22.93 -19.75 -55.34
N ASP A 24 22.08 -19.93 -54.33
CA ASP A 24 21.81 -19.02 -53.23
C ASP A 24 21.64 -19.85 -51.94
N PHE A 25 22.76 -20.36 -51.44
CA PHE A 25 22.79 -21.21 -50.25
C PHE A 25 22.34 -20.47 -48.99
N ALA A 26 22.77 -19.21 -48.81
CA ALA A 26 22.43 -18.42 -47.63
C ALA A 26 20.91 -18.20 -47.45
N ALA A 27 20.15 -18.09 -48.55
CA ALA A 27 18.70 -17.93 -48.47
C ALA A 27 17.93 -19.25 -48.38
N ASN A 28 18.55 -20.39 -48.72
CA ASN A 28 17.85 -21.68 -48.93
C ASN A 28 18.42 -22.85 -48.13
N SER A 29 19.39 -22.61 -47.24
CA SER A 29 19.94 -23.62 -46.34
C SER A 29 20.38 -23.00 -45.02
N LEU A 30 20.36 -23.83 -43.98
CA LEU A 30 20.88 -23.51 -42.66
C LEU A 30 21.95 -24.54 -42.28
N VAL A 31 22.71 -24.24 -41.23
CA VAL A 31 23.63 -25.20 -40.61
C VAL A 31 22.84 -26.41 -40.12
N GLY A 32 23.36 -27.63 -40.21
CA GLY A 32 22.65 -28.86 -39.86
C GLY A 32 21.69 -29.39 -40.94
N ASP A 33 21.48 -28.67 -42.05
CA ASP A 33 20.78 -29.21 -43.22
C ASP A 33 21.60 -30.32 -43.90
N ALA A 34 20.91 -31.17 -44.65
CA ALA A 34 21.56 -32.22 -45.42
C ALA A 34 21.88 -31.73 -46.83
N PHE A 35 23.16 -31.77 -47.19
CA PHE A 35 23.64 -31.63 -48.55
C PHE A 35 23.80 -33.00 -49.18
N ILE A 36 23.12 -33.24 -50.30
CA ILE A 36 23.33 -34.40 -51.15
C ILE A 36 24.31 -34.01 -52.25
N GLY A 37 25.51 -34.58 -52.18
CA GLY A 37 26.55 -34.35 -53.16
C GLY A 37 26.24 -34.95 -54.53
N PRO A 38 27.03 -34.60 -55.56
CA PRO A 38 26.94 -35.20 -56.90
C PRO A 38 27.09 -36.72 -56.94
N ASP A 39 27.72 -37.27 -55.90
CA ASP A 39 27.91 -38.70 -55.64
C ASP A 39 26.69 -39.38 -55.00
N GLY A 40 25.62 -38.62 -54.71
CA GLY A 40 24.42 -39.11 -54.05
C GLY A 40 24.59 -39.38 -52.56
N GLN A 41 25.74 -39.03 -51.98
CA GLN A 41 26.01 -39.20 -50.56
C GLN A 41 25.48 -38.01 -49.75
N TRP A 42 25.19 -38.27 -48.47
CA TRP A 42 24.65 -37.29 -47.54
C TRP A 42 25.78 -36.68 -46.71
N TYR A 43 25.78 -35.35 -46.63
CA TYR A 43 26.72 -34.56 -45.85
C TYR A 43 25.97 -33.55 -44.99
N GLU A 44 26.44 -33.30 -43.78
CA GLU A 44 25.91 -32.26 -42.89
C GLU A 44 26.49 -30.90 -43.29
N VAL A 45 25.64 -29.90 -43.46
CA VAL A 45 26.08 -28.52 -43.65
C VAL A 45 26.59 -27.95 -42.33
N THR A 46 27.84 -27.51 -42.26
CA THR A 46 28.44 -26.97 -41.02
C THR A 46 28.52 -25.45 -40.99
N ASN A 47 28.50 -24.79 -42.15
CA ASN A 47 28.52 -23.34 -42.26
C ASN A 47 27.96 -22.90 -43.63
N VAL A 48 27.31 -21.74 -43.69
CA VAL A 48 26.77 -21.15 -44.92
C VAL A 48 27.29 -19.71 -45.07
N PRO A 49 28.57 -19.51 -45.42
CA PRO A 49 29.19 -18.18 -45.39
C PRO A 49 28.67 -17.22 -46.48
N SER A 50 28.08 -17.71 -47.57
CA SER A 50 27.54 -16.86 -48.64
C SER A 50 26.52 -17.58 -49.52
N ALA A 51 25.91 -16.86 -50.47
CA ALA A 51 25.03 -17.44 -51.50
C ALA A 51 25.70 -18.54 -52.35
N THR A 52 27.03 -18.50 -52.49
CA THR A 52 27.79 -19.39 -53.39
C THR A 52 28.79 -20.27 -52.67
N THR A 53 28.83 -20.27 -51.34
CA THR A 53 29.78 -21.08 -50.59
C THR A 53 29.12 -21.70 -49.38
N LEU A 54 29.35 -22.99 -49.21
CA LEU A 54 28.80 -23.84 -48.16
C LEU A 54 29.92 -24.74 -47.63
N SER A 55 29.92 -25.02 -46.33
CA SER A 55 30.84 -26.00 -45.73
C SER A 55 30.07 -27.25 -45.33
N ILE A 56 30.66 -28.42 -45.57
CA ILE A 56 30.08 -29.73 -45.30
C ILE A 56 30.97 -30.58 -44.38
N SER A 57 30.36 -31.53 -43.68
CA SER A 57 31.03 -32.56 -42.88
C SER A 57 30.34 -33.91 -43.09
N PRO A 58 31.08 -35.02 -43.24
CA PRO A 58 32.55 -35.10 -43.42
C PRO A 58 33.02 -34.46 -44.75
N GLU A 59 34.34 -34.41 -44.98
CA GLU A 59 34.91 -33.95 -46.27
C GLU A 59 34.33 -34.73 -47.47
N TYR A 60 34.24 -34.09 -48.63
CA TYR A 60 33.71 -34.72 -49.84
C TYR A 60 34.55 -35.95 -50.23
N ARG A 61 33.91 -37.12 -50.25
CA ARG A 61 34.60 -38.42 -50.26
C ARG A 61 34.91 -38.95 -51.66
N SER A 62 34.29 -38.36 -52.67
CA SER A 62 34.34 -38.84 -54.04
C SER A 62 35.30 -37.97 -54.88
N ALA A 63 35.60 -38.41 -56.11
CA ALA A 63 36.46 -37.66 -57.03
C ALA A 63 35.93 -36.23 -57.27
N THR A 64 36.84 -35.25 -57.36
CA THR A 64 36.51 -33.83 -57.63
C THR A 64 35.59 -33.70 -58.84
N VAL A 65 34.47 -32.99 -58.69
CA VAL A 65 33.52 -32.73 -59.77
C VAL A 65 33.16 -31.25 -59.82
N SER A 66 33.15 -30.69 -61.03
CA SER A 66 32.71 -29.32 -61.29
C SER A 66 31.40 -29.30 -62.06
N ASN A 67 30.61 -28.24 -61.88
CA ASN A 67 29.32 -28.01 -62.52
C ASN A 67 28.30 -29.16 -62.32
N ALA A 68 28.32 -29.76 -61.13
CA ALA A 68 27.51 -30.93 -60.83
C ALA A 68 26.15 -30.58 -60.21
N SER A 69 25.19 -31.49 -60.35
CA SER A 69 23.89 -31.40 -59.69
C SER A 69 24.02 -31.76 -58.21
N TYR A 70 23.18 -31.17 -57.38
CA TYR A 70 23.11 -31.42 -55.94
C TYR A 70 21.66 -31.28 -55.45
N ALA A 71 21.43 -31.59 -54.17
CA ALA A 71 20.20 -31.19 -53.49
C ALA A 71 20.49 -30.76 -52.05
N LEU A 72 19.83 -29.72 -51.58
CA LEU A 72 19.81 -29.31 -50.17
C LEU A 72 18.43 -29.63 -49.56
N ILE A 73 18.46 -30.27 -48.39
CA ILE A 73 17.28 -30.75 -47.69
C ILE A 73 17.31 -30.21 -46.25
N PRO A 74 16.29 -29.44 -45.84
CA PRO A 74 16.15 -29.05 -44.45
C PRO A 74 15.96 -30.27 -43.54
N VAL A 75 16.81 -30.42 -42.52
CA VAL A 75 16.68 -31.50 -41.53
C VAL A 75 15.89 -30.96 -40.32
N GLN A 76 14.87 -31.70 -39.87
CA GLN A 76 13.88 -31.24 -38.87
C GLN A 76 14.42 -30.96 -37.44
N GLY A 77 15.74 -30.93 -37.21
CA GLY A 77 16.35 -30.69 -35.90
C GLY A 77 15.90 -29.38 -35.25
N TYR A 78 15.75 -28.31 -36.03
CA TYR A 78 15.30 -27.00 -35.54
C TYR A 78 13.88 -27.00 -34.94
N GLN A 79 12.97 -27.79 -35.51
CA GLN A 79 11.59 -27.89 -35.00
C GLN A 79 11.54 -28.75 -33.73
N ARG A 80 12.45 -29.72 -33.59
CA ARG A 80 12.57 -30.57 -32.40
C ARG A 80 13.05 -29.78 -31.20
N ASP A 81 14.10 -28.98 -31.35
CA ASP A 81 14.63 -28.21 -30.22
C ASP A 81 13.67 -27.11 -29.78
N LEU A 82 12.97 -26.47 -30.74
CA LEU A 82 11.88 -25.55 -30.42
C LEU A 82 10.73 -26.25 -29.70
N ALA A 83 10.33 -27.46 -30.14
CA ALA A 83 9.28 -28.24 -29.48
C ALA A 83 9.70 -28.69 -28.07
N ILE A 84 10.97 -29.06 -27.87
CA ILE A 84 11.53 -29.37 -26.55
C ILE A 84 11.49 -28.13 -25.65
N ALA A 85 11.92 -26.97 -26.16
CA ALA A 85 11.88 -25.72 -25.41
C ALA A 85 10.45 -25.31 -25.03
N ALA A 86 9.51 -25.38 -25.97
CA ALA A 86 8.09 -25.12 -25.73
C ALA A 86 7.49 -26.13 -24.73
N GLY A 87 7.82 -27.42 -24.86
CA GLY A 87 7.41 -28.47 -23.92
C GLY A 87 7.95 -28.22 -22.50
N GLY A 88 9.19 -27.73 -22.39
CA GLY A 88 9.79 -27.33 -21.11
C GLY A 88 9.01 -26.20 -20.43
N ILE A 89 8.60 -25.18 -21.18
CA ILE A 89 7.74 -24.10 -20.67
C ILE A 89 6.40 -24.64 -20.18
N ILE A 90 5.76 -25.53 -20.94
CA ILE A 90 4.46 -26.12 -20.57
C ILE A 90 4.59 -26.98 -19.31
N GLN A 91 5.62 -27.80 -19.20
CA GLN A 91 5.84 -28.65 -18.02
C GLN A 91 6.10 -27.81 -16.77
N GLN A 92 6.88 -26.73 -16.88
CA GLN A 92 7.22 -25.88 -15.75
C GLN A 92 6.07 -24.96 -15.33
N TRP A 93 5.34 -24.38 -16.29
CA TRP A 93 4.38 -23.29 -16.02
C TRP A 93 2.93 -23.63 -16.31
N GLY A 94 2.64 -24.75 -16.98
CA GLY A 94 1.28 -25.10 -17.43
C GLY A 94 0.28 -25.22 -16.27
N ALA A 95 0.64 -25.90 -15.19
CA ALA A 95 -0.19 -26.00 -14.00
C ALA A 95 -0.40 -24.63 -13.32
N THR A 96 0.65 -23.81 -13.24
CA THR A 96 0.59 -22.47 -12.65
C THR A 96 -0.32 -21.54 -13.46
N LEU A 97 -0.21 -21.56 -14.79
CA LEU A 97 -1.05 -20.74 -15.67
C LEU A 97 -2.51 -21.20 -15.65
N ALA A 98 -2.74 -22.51 -15.64
CA ALA A 98 -4.09 -23.07 -15.47
C ALA A 98 -4.69 -22.66 -14.10
N GLY A 99 -3.85 -22.62 -13.05
CA GLY A 99 -4.25 -22.22 -11.70
C GLY A 99 -4.75 -20.78 -11.59
N LEU A 100 -4.38 -19.89 -12.52
CA LEU A 100 -4.89 -18.52 -12.56
C LEU A 100 -6.39 -18.46 -12.92
N GLY A 101 -6.92 -19.49 -13.59
CA GLY A 101 -8.33 -19.63 -13.91
C GLY A 101 -8.91 -18.39 -14.59
N ALA A 102 -10.09 -17.96 -14.14
CA ALA A 102 -10.80 -16.82 -14.72
C ALA A 102 -10.14 -15.45 -14.44
N VAL A 103 -9.13 -15.36 -13.55
CA VAL A 103 -8.39 -14.11 -13.29
C VAL A 103 -7.44 -13.78 -14.44
N SER A 104 -7.06 -14.77 -15.25
CA SER A 104 -6.08 -14.63 -16.33
C SER A 104 -6.46 -13.65 -17.46
N THR A 105 -7.73 -13.25 -17.52
CA THR A 105 -8.26 -12.34 -18.54
C THR A 105 -8.55 -10.94 -17.99
N GLU A 106 -8.34 -10.72 -16.70
CA GLU A 106 -8.69 -9.47 -16.03
C GLU A 106 -7.53 -8.47 -16.11
N ASN A 107 -7.80 -7.27 -16.64
CA ASN A 107 -6.86 -6.15 -16.51
C ASN A 107 -6.78 -5.63 -15.06
N ILE A 108 -7.91 -5.71 -14.35
CA ILE A 108 -8.03 -5.36 -12.92
C ILE A 108 -8.85 -6.47 -12.26
N VAL A 109 -8.29 -7.13 -11.26
CA VAL A 109 -8.98 -8.24 -10.59
C VAL A 109 -10.17 -7.71 -9.78
N PRO A 110 -11.42 -8.11 -10.08
CA PRO A 110 -12.60 -7.64 -9.35
C PRO A 110 -12.67 -8.26 -7.95
N VAL A 111 -13.46 -7.65 -7.07
CA VAL A 111 -13.68 -8.15 -5.69
C VAL A 111 -14.23 -9.57 -5.68
N THR A 112 -15.10 -9.91 -6.64
CA THR A 112 -15.66 -11.26 -6.81
C THR A 112 -14.61 -12.33 -7.13
N LYS A 113 -13.41 -11.92 -7.57
CA LYS A 113 -12.27 -12.80 -7.86
C LYS A 113 -11.09 -12.57 -6.91
N GLY A 114 -11.32 -11.94 -5.75
CA GLY A 114 -10.31 -11.74 -4.70
C GLY A 114 -9.40 -10.52 -4.88
N GLY A 115 -9.68 -9.66 -5.87
CA GLY A 115 -8.98 -8.39 -6.04
C GLY A 115 -9.70 -7.23 -5.35
N THR A 116 -9.38 -6.00 -5.78
CA THR A 116 -10.01 -4.77 -5.29
C THR A 116 -10.89 -4.10 -6.35
N GLY A 117 -10.84 -4.54 -7.60
CA GLY A 117 -11.56 -3.93 -8.72
C GLY A 117 -11.13 -2.48 -9.02
N ALA A 118 -9.93 -2.06 -8.64
CA ALA A 118 -9.47 -0.68 -8.78
C ALA A 118 -7.97 -0.55 -9.08
N GLU A 119 -7.60 0.51 -9.81
CA GLU A 119 -6.21 0.90 -10.08
C GLU A 119 -5.64 1.87 -9.03
N THR A 120 -6.51 2.45 -8.19
CA THR A 120 -6.11 3.42 -7.17
C THR A 120 -6.53 2.95 -5.77
N SER A 121 -5.78 3.36 -4.76
CA SER A 121 -6.07 3.02 -3.37
C SER A 121 -7.41 3.60 -2.90
N ALA A 122 -7.83 4.76 -3.40
CA ALA A 122 -9.13 5.36 -3.08
C ALA A 122 -10.30 4.52 -3.61
N ALA A 123 -10.26 4.13 -4.88
CA ALA A 123 -11.28 3.27 -5.47
C ALA A 123 -11.26 1.85 -4.85
N ALA A 124 -10.07 1.31 -4.54
CA ALA A 124 -9.95 0.02 -3.86
C ALA A 124 -10.64 0.01 -2.48
N ARG A 125 -10.43 1.06 -1.67
CA ARG A 125 -11.12 1.22 -0.39
C ARG A 125 -12.63 1.31 -0.57
N SER A 126 -13.09 2.10 -1.55
CA SER A 126 -14.51 2.23 -1.87
C SER A 126 -15.14 0.89 -2.26
N ASN A 127 -14.49 0.13 -3.15
CA ASN A 127 -14.99 -1.16 -3.63
C ASN A 127 -15.05 -2.22 -2.52
N LEU A 128 -14.13 -2.16 -1.56
CA LEU A 128 -14.13 -3.02 -0.36
C LEU A 128 -15.10 -2.55 0.74
N GLY A 129 -15.80 -1.42 0.53
CA GLY A 129 -16.73 -0.87 1.53
C GLY A 129 -16.05 -0.20 2.73
N LEU A 130 -14.79 0.21 2.59
CA LEU A 130 -14.05 0.92 3.63
C LEU A 130 -14.45 2.40 3.64
N GLY A 131 -14.89 2.89 4.80
CA GLY A 131 -15.30 4.30 5.00
C GLY A 131 -14.13 5.29 5.14
N SER A 132 -14.46 6.56 5.39
CA SER A 132 -13.47 7.64 5.55
C SER A 132 -12.50 7.43 6.72
N ALA A 133 -12.90 6.68 7.75
CA ALA A 133 -12.04 6.31 8.86
C ALA A 133 -10.79 5.50 8.43
N ALA A 134 -10.85 4.80 7.28
CA ALA A 134 -9.73 4.01 6.77
C ALA A 134 -8.50 4.83 6.35
N VAL A 135 -8.66 6.16 6.22
CA VAL A 135 -7.57 7.10 5.86
C VAL A 135 -7.34 8.17 6.91
N ALA A 136 -8.18 8.23 7.95
CA ALA A 136 -8.08 9.26 8.98
C ALA A 136 -6.90 8.95 9.94
N PRO A 137 -6.07 9.94 10.29
CA PRO A 137 -5.13 9.78 11.38
C PRO A 137 -5.87 9.42 12.67
N ILE A 138 -5.35 8.46 13.45
CA ILE A 138 -5.96 8.10 14.73
C ILE A 138 -5.87 9.27 15.70
N VAL A 139 -4.67 9.87 15.82
CA VAL A 139 -4.40 11.03 16.67
C VAL A 139 -3.83 12.17 15.82
N GLY A 140 -4.38 13.37 15.99
CA GLY A 140 -3.98 14.57 15.26
C GLY A 140 -5.03 15.68 15.41
N THR A 141 -4.97 16.71 14.57
CA THR A 141 -6.00 17.76 14.57
C THR A 141 -7.34 17.19 14.11
N VAL A 142 -8.35 17.27 14.97
CA VAL A 142 -9.73 16.90 14.65
C VAL A 142 -10.39 18.11 13.98
N SER A 143 -11.01 17.89 12.82
CA SER A 143 -11.67 18.93 12.04
C SER A 143 -12.88 18.38 11.29
N GLN A 144 -13.79 19.29 10.91
CA GLN A 144 -15.05 18.97 10.24
C GLN A 144 -15.35 20.00 9.14
N SER A 145 -16.11 19.56 8.15
CA SER A 145 -16.71 20.43 7.14
C SER A 145 -18.18 20.04 6.97
N GLY A 146 -19.10 20.99 7.19
CA GLY A 146 -20.54 20.75 7.03
C GLY A 146 -21.11 19.62 7.91
N GLY A 147 -20.57 19.44 9.11
CA GLY A 147 -20.92 18.35 10.03
C GLY A 147 -20.20 17.03 9.77
N THR A 148 -19.39 16.93 8.71
CA THR A 148 -18.67 15.72 8.33
C THR A 148 -17.23 15.78 8.83
N PRO A 149 -16.74 14.77 9.56
CA PRO A 149 -15.35 14.75 10.02
C PRO A 149 -14.37 14.59 8.84
N VAL A 150 -13.37 15.45 8.75
CA VAL A 150 -12.35 15.45 7.69
C VAL A 150 -10.91 15.38 8.23
N GLY A 151 -10.74 15.48 9.55
CA GLY A 151 -9.44 15.42 10.23
C GLY A 151 -9.15 14.07 10.90
N ALA A 152 -8.36 14.12 11.96
CA ALA A 152 -8.06 12.95 12.80
C ALA A 152 -9.30 12.47 13.59
N ILE A 153 -9.23 11.26 14.15
CA ILE A 153 -10.28 10.69 15.01
C ILE A 153 -10.25 11.31 16.42
N ILE A 154 -9.04 11.53 16.96
CA ILE A 154 -8.82 12.03 18.32
C ILE A 154 -7.81 13.18 18.30
N GLU A 155 -8.11 14.28 18.98
CA GLU A 155 -7.16 15.36 19.27
C GLU A 155 -6.99 15.44 20.78
N ARG A 156 -5.76 15.38 21.27
CA ARG A 156 -5.43 15.63 22.69
C ARG A 156 -4.55 16.87 22.76
N GLY A 157 -4.81 17.73 23.73
CA GLY A 157 -4.00 18.90 23.96
C GLY A 157 -4.22 19.49 25.33
N GLY A 158 -3.43 20.50 25.66
CA GLY A 158 -3.56 21.24 26.91
C GLY A 158 -2.88 22.60 26.80
N ASN A 159 -3.27 23.50 27.68
CA ASN A 159 -2.64 24.80 27.89
C ASN A 159 -2.75 25.16 29.37
N SER A 160 -2.41 26.40 29.74
CA SER A 160 -2.48 26.85 31.14
C SER A 160 -3.88 26.78 31.75
N ASN A 161 -4.94 26.62 30.95
CA ASN A 161 -6.32 26.54 31.41
C ASN A 161 -6.82 25.10 31.63
N GLY A 162 -5.98 24.10 31.33
CA GLY A 162 -6.29 22.67 31.51
C GLY A 162 -6.00 21.83 30.27
N GLU A 163 -6.59 20.65 30.25
CA GLU A 163 -6.42 19.66 29.19
C GLU A 163 -7.74 19.36 28.48
N TYR A 164 -7.66 18.85 27.25
CA TYR A 164 -8.84 18.46 26.50
C TYR A 164 -8.61 17.23 25.62
N VAL A 165 -9.72 16.60 25.25
CA VAL A 165 -9.81 15.66 24.14
C VAL A 165 -10.97 16.06 23.24
N LYS A 166 -10.73 16.13 21.92
CA LYS A 166 -11.80 16.19 20.91
C LYS A 166 -11.88 14.87 20.18
N PHE A 167 -13.10 14.53 19.78
CA PHE A 167 -13.41 13.36 18.98
C PHE A 167 -14.03 13.79 17.65
N ALA A 168 -13.80 13.00 16.60
CA ALA A 168 -14.35 13.23 15.27
C ALA A 168 -15.89 13.30 15.24
N ASP A 169 -16.57 12.62 16.16
CA ASP A 169 -18.04 12.70 16.31
C ASP A 169 -18.52 14.10 16.75
N GLY A 170 -17.59 14.96 17.16
CA GLY A 170 -17.82 16.31 17.67
C GLY A 170 -17.91 16.42 19.17
N THR A 171 -17.75 15.32 19.91
CA THR A 171 -17.63 15.32 21.36
C THR A 171 -16.31 15.96 21.77
N MET A 172 -16.34 16.81 22.79
CA MET A 172 -15.16 17.36 23.45
C MET A 172 -15.29 17.22 24.95
N ILE A 173 -14.19 16.85 25.59
CA ILE A 173 -14.07 16.83 27.05
C ILE A 173 -12.93 17.75 27.41
N CYS A 174 -13.18 18.70 28.30
CA CYS A 174 -12.17 19.56 28.92
C CYS A 174 -12.11 19.27 30.42
N TRP A 175 -10.93 19.28 31.01
CA TRP A 175 -10.78 19.17 32.46
C TRP A 175 -9.63 20.04 32.95
N GLY A 176 -9.76 20.46 34.21
CA GLY A 176 -8.76 21.29 34.85
C GLY A 176 -9.03 21.42 36.34
N ILE A 177 -7.97 21.77 37.07
CA ILE A 177 -8.01 22.00 38.50
C ILE A 177 -7.27 23.28 38.82
N SER A 178 -7.77 24.05 39.77
CA SER A 178 -7.19 25.33 40.17
C SER A 178 -5.88 25.08 40.91
N PRO A 179 -4.81 25.83 40.62
CA PRO A 179 -3.55 25.76 41.36
C PRO A 179 -3.63 26.47 42.72
N LEU A 180 -4.79 27.02 43.07
CA LEU A 180 -5.08 27.65 44.36
C LEU A 180 -6.32 26.98 44.97
N TYR A 181 -6.26 26.73 46.27
CA TYR A 181 -7.42 26.32 47.04
C TYR A 181 -8.27 27.53 47.44
N PHE A 182 -9.53 27.26 47.71
CA PHE A 182 -10.49 28.24 48.20
C PHE A 182 -10.95 27.83 49.60
N THR A 183 -11.26 28.83 50.43
CA THR A 183 -11.81 28.63 51.77
C THR A 183 -13.27 29.08 51.82
N THR A 184 -14.00 28.55 52.80
CA THR A 184 -15.42 28.85 53.06
C THR A 184 -15.58 29.62 54.38
N PRO A 185 -15.29 30.93 54.41
CA PRO A 185 -15.30 31.69 55.66
C PRO A 185 -16.70 32.16 56.07
N ASN A 186 -17.64 32.27 55.12
CA ASN A 186 -18.92 32.92 55.36
C ASN A 186 -19.98 31.88 55.74
N ALA A 187 -20.68 32.10 56.86
CA ALA A 187 -21.78 31.24 57.26
C ALA A 187 -22.97 31.37 56.29
N ALA A 188 -23.54 30.25 55.91
CA ALA A 188 -24.71 30.11 55.03
C ALA A 188 -25.65 29.05 55.63
N GLY A 189 -26.46 29.46 56.60
CA GLY A 189 -27.26 28.54 57.40
C GLY A 189 -26.37 27.61 58.23
N ALA A 190 -26.61 26.29 58.14
CA ALA A 190 -25.78 25.27 58.81
C ALA A 190 -24.49 24.92 58.04
N LEU A 191 -24.26 25.54 56.88
CA LEU A 191 -23.08 25.33 56.04
C LEU A 191 -22.27 26.62 55.95
N TYR A 192 -21.12 26.55 55.28
CA TYR A 192 -20.28 27.70 54.95
C TYR A 192 -20.06 27.79 53.44
N ILE A 193 -19.90 29.00 52.92
CA ILE A 193 -19.68 29.28 51.50
C ILE A 193 -18.43 30.15 51.30
N ALA A 194 -17.75 29.95 50.16
CA ALA A 194 -16.65 30.81 49.75
C ALA A 194 -17.12 32.23 49.44
N SER A 195 -16.24 33.22 49.60
CA SER A 195 -16.53 34.63 49.28
C SER A 195 -16.67 34.89 47.78
N SER A 196 -16.23 33.96 46.95
CA SER A 196 -16.34 34.01 45.49
C SER A 196 -16.40 32.60 44.90
N THR A 197 -16.90 32.49 43.67
CA THR A 197 -16.87 31.25 42.90
C THR A 197 -15.52 31.08 42.22
N ALA A 198 -15.00 29.85 42.18
CA ALA A 198 -13.83 29.52 41.37
C ALA A 198 -14.19 29.60 39.89
N SER A 199 -13.45 30.39 39.11
CA SER A 199 -13.72 30.61 37.69
C SER A 199 -12.66 29.92 36.84
N PHE A 200 -13.11 29.15 35.85
CA PHE A 200 -12.27 28.43 34.91
C PHE A 200 -12.56 28.88 33.49
N THR A 201 -11.48 29.04 32.71
CA THR A 201 -11.56 29.12 31.25
C THR A 201 -11.33 27.71 30.71
N PHE A 202 -12.07 27.29 29.70
CA PHE A 202 -11.82 26.00 29.06
C PHE A 202 -10.59 26.09 28.15
N PRO A 203 -9.74 25.06 28.09
CA PRO A 203 -8.57 25.04 27.21
C PRO A 203 -8.93 25.01 25.72
N ALA A 204 -10.17 24.64 25.38
CA ALA A 204 -10.73 24.71 24.03
C ALA A 204 -12.20 25.18 24.10
N VAL A 205 -12.67 25.86 23.06
CA VAL A 205 -14.02 26.47 23.02
C VAL A 205 -15.07 25.46 22.57
N PHE A 206 -16.18 25.35 23.30
CA PHE A 206 -17.34 24.55 22.91
C PHE A 206 -18.22 25.30 21.90
N SER A 207 -19.04 24.59 21.12
CA SER A 207 -20.03 25.20 20.22
C SER A 207 -21.22 25.78 21.01
N THR A 208 -21.62 25.11 22.09
CA THR A 208 -22.66 25.54 23.04
C THR A 208 -22.19 25.37 24.49
N PHE A 209 -22.94 25.88 25.47
CA PHE A 209 -22.63 25.64 26.88
C PHE A 209 -22.55 24.12 27.17
N PRO A 210 -21.41 23.61 27.67
CA PRO A 210 -21.23 22.18 27.93
C PRO A 210 -21.88 21.78 29.26
N ARG A 211 -22.01 20.47 29.49
CA ARG A 211 -22.32 19.95 30.82
C ARG A 211 -21.06 20.00 31.67
N VAL A 212 -21.12 20.72 32.78
CA VAL A 212 -20.02 20.84 33.75
C VAL A 212 -20.29 19.95 34.96
N ILE A 213 -19.27 19.22 35.37
CA ILE A 213 -19.26 18.30 36.51
C ILE A 213 -18.16 18.78 37.47
N ASP A 214 -18.48 18.83 38.76
CA ASP A 214 -17.48 19.13 39.79
C ASP A 214 -16.44 18.01 39.84
N SER A 215 -15.17 18.39 39.86
CA SER A 215 -14.05 17.46 40.09
C SER A 215 -13.08 18.05 41.10
N SER A 216 -13.61 18.78 42.08
CA SER A 216 -12.84 19.38 43.15
C SER A 216 -12.17 18.32 44.03
N LEU A 217 -10.96 18.60 44.51
CA LEU A 217 -10.16 17.69 45.34
C LEU A 217 -9.87 18.33 46.69
N PHE A 218 -9.94 17.55 47.76
CA PHE A 218 -9.43 17.98 49.07
C PHE A 218 -7.90 17.95 49.13
N ASP A 219 -7.29 16.93 48.52
CA ASP A 219 -5.84 16.73 48.45
C ASP A 219 -5.39 16.76 46.99
N HIS A 220 -4.64 17.80 46.63
CA HIS A 220 -4.22 18.03 45.25
C HIS A 220 -2.87 17.36 44.97
N PRO A 221 -2.76 16.53 43.93
CA PRO A 221 -1.48 15.95 43.51
C PRO A 221 -0.43 17.04 43.26
N GLY A 222 0.62 17.08 44.08
CA GLY A 222 1.70 18.08 43.97
C GLY A 222 1.56 19.32 44.86
N ASN A 223 0.39 19.57 45.46
CA ASN A 223 0.17 20.71 46.37
C ASN A 223 -0.31 20.28 47.78
N GLY A 224 -0.77 19.04 47.94
CA GLY A 224 -1.19 18.48 49.23
C GLY A 224 -2.63 18.87 49.62
N ALA A 225 -2.98 18.55 50.86
CA ALA A 225 -4.30 18.86 51.43
C ALA A 225 -4.53 20.38 51.53
N ALA A 226 -5.70 20.86 51.09
CA ALA A 226 -6.07 22.27 51.10
C ALA A 226 -6.20 22.88 52.51
N GLY A 227 -6.36 22.05 53.55
CA GLY A 227 -6.54 22.46 54.93
C GLY A 227 -6.97 21.29 55.82
N ALA A 228 -7.50 21.56 57.02
CA ALA A 228 -7.92 20.52 57.96
C ALA A 228 -9.38 20.04 57.73
N ALA A 229 -10.25 20.88 57.16
CA ALA A 229 -11.68 20.59 56.96
C ALA A 229 -12.04 20.53 55.47
N ARG A 230 -12.91 19.57 55.12
CA ARG A 230 -13.32 19.20 53.75
C ARG A 230 -14.49 20.05 53.23
N GLY A 231 -14.46 20.38 51.94
CA GLY A 231 -15.57 21.02 51.23
C GLY A 231 -16.04 20.22 50.02
N TRP A 232 -16.91 20.82 49.20
CA TRP A 232 -17.27 20.32 47.87
C TRP A 232 -17.57 21.49 46.92
N GLY A 233 -17.44 21.23 45.62
CA GLY A 233 -17.83 22.17 44.57
C GLY A 233 -19.24 21.89 44.05
N VAL A 234 -19.89 22.92 43.53
CA VAL A 234 -21.16 22.83 42.81
C VAL A 234 -21.06 23.69 41.56
N PRO A 235 -21.28 23.15 40.35
CA PRO A 235 -21.34 23.97 39.14
C PRO A 235 -22.42 25.06 39.29
N PHE A 236 -22.01 26.32 39.11
CA PHE A 236 -22.86 27.48 39.38
C PHE A 236 -23.36 28.14 38.10
N SER A 237 -22.44 28.53 37.23
CA SER A 237 -22.76 29.21 35.97
C SER A 237 -21.66 28.98 34.93
N GLY A 238 -21.87 29.38 33.69
CA GLY A 238 -20.81 29.40 32.69
C GLY A 238 -21.29 29.76 31.29
N THR A 239 -20.36 29.68 30.35
CA THR A 239 -20.56 29.95 28.93
C THR A 239 -19.87 28.86 28.10
N LYS A 240 -19.90 28.96 26.78
CA LYS A 240 -19.17 28.03 25.91
C LYS A 240 -17.63 28.08 26.07
N THR A 241 -17.11 29.09 26.77
CA THR A 241 -15.66 29.29 27.01
C THR A 241 -15.27 29.20 28.49
N THR A 242 -16.21 29.27 29.42
CA THR A 242 -15.92 29.37 30.86
C THR A 242 -16.91 28.60 31.72
N CYS A 243 -16.52 28.25 32.94
CA CYS A 243 -17.45 27.82 33.99
C CYS A 243 -17.05 28.36 35.36
N GLN A 244 -18.02 28.40 36.27
CA GLN A 244 -17.85 28.80 37.65
C GLN A 244 -18.32 27.68 38.57
N ILE A 245 -17.52 27.40 39.61
CA ILE A 245 -17.83 26.43 40.65
C ILE A 245 -18.04 27.21 41.97
N ALA A 246 -19.23 27.10 42.54
CA ALA A 246 -19.50 27.55 43.90
C ALA A 246 -18.98 26.53 44.90
N ILE A 247 -18.50 26.99 46.04
CA ILE A 247 -17.77 26.14 46.99
C ILE A 247 -18.45 26.19 48.34
N TYR A 248 -18.71 25.01 48.89
CA TYR A 248 -19.38 24.82 50.16
C TYR A 248 -18.51 24.01 51.12
N GLY A 249 -18.69 24.27 52.41
CA GLY A 249 -17.98 23.64 53.50
C GLY A 249 -18.94 23.26 54.63
N HIS A 250 -18.67 22.14 55.30
CA HIS A 250 -19.42 21.72 56.48
C HIS A 250 -18.95 22.44 57.76
N ALA A 251 -17.78 23.09 57.72
CA ALA A 251 -17.22 23.86 58.82
C ALA A 251 -16.58 25.16 58.31
N ALA A 252 -16.44 26.14 59.19
CA ALA A 252 -15.79 27.41 58.87
C ALA A 252 -14.37 27.16 58.35
N ASN A 253 -14.01 27.85 57.28
CA ASN A 253 -12.71 27.73 56.62
C ASN A 253 -12.38 26.30 56.13
N SER A 254 -13.40 25.50 55.81
CA SER A 254 -13.18 24.30 55.00
C SER A 254 -12.52 24.72 53.68
N ALA A 255 -11.51 23.97 53.27
CA ALA A 255 -10.67 24.30 52.14
C ALA A 255 -10.70 23.18 51.09
N ILE A 256 -10.72 23.55 49.83
CA ILE A 256 -10.75 22.61 48.70
C ILE A 256 -10.04 23.21 47.49
N TRP A 257 -9.45 22.35 46.66
CA TRP A 257 -8.91 22.67 45.34
C TRP A 257 -10.03 22.52 44.30
N PRO A 258 -10.58 23.62 43.77
CA PRO A 258 -11.71 23.53 42.86
C PRO A 258 -11.26 22.92 41.53
N GLY A 259 -12.09 22.07 40.94
CA GLY A 259 -11.81 21.45 39.65
C GLY A 259 -13.08 21.20 38.85
N TYR A 260 -12.92 20.97 37.55
CA TYR A 260 -14.04 20.66 36.67
C TYR A 260 -13.70 19.58 35.65
N VAL A 261 -14.75 18.89 35.21
CA VAL A 261 -14.81 18.16 33.94
C VAL A 261 -16.00 18.69 33.15
N ALA A 262 -15.77 19.17 31.94
CA ALA A 262 -16.79 19.70 31.03
C ALA A 262 -16.90 18.81 29.79
N ILE A 263 -18.12 18.36 29.48
CA ILE A 263 -18.42 17.50 28.32
C ILE A 263 -19.43 18.21 27.43
N GLY A 264 -19.11 18.35 26.15
CA GLY A 264 -19.95 19.06 25.20
C GLY A 264 -19.55 18.82 23.76
N ARG A 265 -19.99 19.72 22.87
CA ARG A 265 -19.70 19.66 21.44
C ARG A 265 -18.68 20.73 21.05
N TRP A 266 -17.74 20.44 20.15
CA TRP A 266 -16.79 21.45 19.64
C TRP A 266 -17.22 22.06 18.30
N PHE A 267 -18.18 21.45 17.61
CA PHE A 267 -18.88 21.99 16.44
C PHE A 267 -20.37 21.70 16.49
#